data_AF-A0A7C6DIJ3-F1
#
_entry.id   AF-A0A7C6DIJ3-F1
#
_cell.length_a   1.000
_cell.length_b   1.000
_cell.length_c   1.000
_cell.angle_alpha   90.00
_cell.angle_beta   90.00
_cell.angle_gamma   90.00
#
_symmetry.space_group_name_H-M   'P 1'
#
loop_
_entity.id
_entity.type
_entity.pdbx_description
1 polymer ?
#
loop_
_entity_poly.entity_id
_entity_poly.type
_entity_poly.pdbx_seq_one_letter_code
_entity_poly.pdbx_strand_id
1 'polypeptide(L)'
;MLDHVSTRRVFLQKGLTLLAVSSTIPTFLDQTVLAIASPEDTRLTQQPSGADGKVLVVVQLSGGNDGLNTVVPYADDVYHRARSNIAVDPQSVLKVSDYLGLHPNLKPLREMMDKGLVSIIQGVGYPNPNRSHFRSMDIWHSGKPETDDTTSGWLGRYFDNTCPGCDPHSGVAIGESLPLAMKGQRVTPLSFDRPENYAYNGPDKQRYQKLNTAGDAGSEPTTQPLASERSASLTAGRGRTPKPRIVTPDAQLNFLTRTAMDAQLSSDAILRMTRGHAPATQYPPSEFGQGLRTIAAMIRGGLPTRVYYVTLGGFDTHA
;
A
#
# COMPACT_ATOMS: atom_id res chain seq x y z
N MET A 1 1.37 -19.52 24.48
CA MET A 1 0.13 -18.80 24.12
C MET A 1 0.49 -17.32 24.15
N LEU A 2 0.86 -16.80 22.98
CA LEU A 2 1.09 -15.40 22.57
C LEU A 2 1.71 -14.42 23.60
N ASP A 3 3.05 -14.30 23.58
CA ASP A 3 3.76 -13.13 24.11
C ASP A 3 3.75 -12.00 23.07
N HIS A 4 2.89 -11.00 23.27
CA HIS A 4 2.95 -9.75 22.53
C HIS A 4 3.95 -8.81 23.19
N VAL A 5 5.09 -8.56 22.54
CA VAL A 5 6.04 -7.52 22.95
C VAL A 5 5.37 -6.15 22.82
N SER A 6 4.91 -5.60 23.93
CA SER A 6 4.35 -4.25 24.00
C SER A 6 5.48 -3.21 23.89
N THR A 7 5.46 -2.37 22.85
CA THR A 7 6.42 -1.27 22.72
C THR A 7 6.16 -0.19 23.79
N ARG A 8 7.21 0.54 24.22
CA ARG A 8 7.12 1.64 25.22
C ARG A 8 6.01 2.67 24.89
N ARG A 9 5.70 2.86 23.60
CA ARG A 9 4.62 3.74 23.12
C ARG A 9 3.23 3.21 23.48
N VAL A 10 3.02 1.90 23.34
CA VAL A 10 1.77 1.23 23.73
C VAL A 10 1.61 1.25 25.26
N PHE A 11 2.70 1.07 26.01
CA PHE A 11 2.69 1.18 27.47
C PHE A 11 2.34 2.61 27.94
N LEU A 12 2.88 3.66 27.32
CA LEU A 12 2.54 5.04 27.67
C LEU A 12 1.11 5.43 27.28
N GLN A 13 0.62 4.96 26.13
CA GLN A 13 -0.77 5.19 25.71
C GLN A 13 -1.78 4.45 26.60
N LYS A 14 -1.46 3.22 27.02
CA LYS A 14 -2.29 2.44 27.95
C LYS A 14 -2.13 2.87 29.42
N GLY A 15 -0.96 3.40 29.79
CA GLY A 15 -0.68 3.89 31.14
C GLY A 15 -1.37 5.22 31.44
N LEU A 16 -1.49 6.12 30.44
CA LEU A 16 -2.26 7.36 30.58
C LEU A 16 -3.76 7.11 30.79
N THR A 17 -4.30 6.01 30.26
CA THR A 17 -5.72 5.65 30.42
C THR A 17 -6.05 5.08 31.81
N LEU A 18 -5.06 4.56 32.53
CA LEU A 18 -5.22 4.02 33.88
C LEU A 18 -5.18 5.08 35.00
N LEU A 19 -4.71 6.30 34.73
CA LEU A 19 -4.60 7.37 35.73
C LEU A 19 -5.89 8.20 35.91
N ALA A 20 -6.95 7.90 35.17
CA ALA A 20 -8.23 8.59 35.26
C ALA A 20 -9.26 7.86 36.15
N VAL A 21 -8.82 7.17 37.20
CA VAL A 21 -9.72 6.62 38.23
C VAL A 21 -9.61 7.49 39.48
N SER A 22 -10.05 8.75 39.38
CA SER A 22 -10.37 9.58 40.55
C SER A 22 -11.88 9.84 40.56
N SER A 23 -12.48 9.80 41.74
CA SER A 23 -13.92 9.68 41.95
C SER A 23 -14.78 10.91 41.61
N THR A 24 -14.26 11.85 40.81
CA THR A 24 -14.98 13.05 40.39
C THR A 24 -14.57 13.48 38.99
N ILE A 25 -14.90 12.66 37.99
CA ILE A 25 -14.75 13.06 36.59
C ILE A 25 -16.06 13.73 36.13
N PRO A 26 -16.02 14.99 35.68
CA PRO A 26 -17.14 15.64 35.01
C PRO A 26 -17.63 14.80 33.82
N THR A 27 -18.94 14.64 33.66
CA THR A 27 -19.57 13.75 32.66
C THR A 27 -19.16 13.98 31.20
N PHE A 28 -18.63 15.17 30.85
CA PHE A 28 -18.09 15.42 29.51
C PHE A 28 -16.75 14.72 29.25
N LEU A 29 -15.97 14.42 30.30
CA LEU A 29 -14.74 13.64 30.21
C LEU A 29 -15.02 12.13 30.13
N ASP A 30 -16.10 11.63 30.73
CA ASP A 30 -16.56 10.23 30.55
C ASP A 30 -16.89 9.94 29.07
N GLN A 31 -17.56 10.87 28.39
CA GLN A 31 -17.85 10.74 26.96
C GLN A 31 -16.58 10.77 26.12
N THR A 32 -15.55 11.52 26.55
CA THR A 32 -14.26 11.60 25.84
C THR A 32 -13.45 10.31 26.07
N VAL A 33 -13.44 9.77 27.29
CA VAL A 33 -12.76 8.52 27.63
C VAL A 33 -13.42 7.32 26.97
N LEU A 34 -14.76 7.25 26.95
CA LEU A 34 -15.51 6.21 26.25
C LEU A 34 -15.40 6.34 24.73
N ALA A 35 -15.33 7.55 24.17
CA ALA A 35 -15.07 7.73 22.73
C ALA A 35 -13.67 7.23 22.33
N ILE A 36 -12.64 7.55 23.12
CA ILE A 36 -11.26 7.09 22.88
C ILE A 36 -11.08 5.59 23.16
N ALA A 37 -11.86 5.02 24.09
CA ALA A 37 -11.85 3.60 24.42
C ALA A 37 -12.79 2.76 23.54
N SER A 38 -13.65 3.39 22.74
CA SER A 38 -14.54 2.69 21.83
C SER A 38 -13.72 2.03 20.71
N PRO A 39 -13.79 0.71 20.53
CA PRO A 39 -13.11 0.03 19.42
C PRO A 39 -13.57 0.53 18.04
N GLU A 40 -14.70 1.22 17.97
CA GLU A 40 -15.30 1.72 16.74
C GLU A 40 -14.59 2.95 16.16
N ASP A 41 -14.01 3.83 16.98
CA ASP A 41 -13.22 4.98 16.49
C ASP A 41 -11.79 4.63 16.04
N THR A 42 -11.34 3.40 16.33
CA THR A 42 -10.17 2.79 15.67
C THR A 42 -10.38 2.60 14.15
N ARG A 43 -11.58 2.89 13.61
CA ARG A 43 -11.88 2.83 12.17
C ARG A 43 -11.34 4.02 11.38
N LEU A 44 -11.05 5.17 12.00
CA LEU A 44 -10.48 6.33 11.29
C LEU A 44 -8.97 6.25 11.09
N THR A 45 -8.30 5.42 11.89
CA THR A 45 -6.94 4.95 11.61
C THR A 45 -6.97 3.43 11.75
N GLN A 46 -7.39 2.73 10.68
CA GLN A 46 -7.17 1.28 10.60
C GLN A 46 -5.78 0.98 11.13
N GLN A 47 -5.62 0.03 12.03
CA GLN A 47 -4.29 -0.47 12.38
C GLN A 47 -3.76 -1.31 11.20
N PRO A 48 -2.44 -1.33 10.95
CA PRO A 48 -1.87 -2.20 9.93
C PRO A 48 -2.00 -3.64 10.45
N SER A 49 -3.03 -4.36 10.04
CA SER A 49 -3.19 -5.77 10.40
C SER A 49 -3.09 -6.62 9.14
N GLY A 50 -1.95 -7.32 9.01
CA GLY A 50 -1.89 -8.53 8.20
C GLY A 50 -2.83 -9.61 8.75
N ALA A 51 -2.98 -10.69 7.97
CA ALA A 51 -3.86 -11.87 8.13
C ALA A 51 -5.37 -11.61 8.36
N ASP A 52 -5.74 -10.75 9.31
CA ASP A 52 -7.13 -10.49 9.73
C ASP A 52 -7.68 -9.15 9.18
N GLY A 53 -6.85 -8.36 8.48
CA GLY A 53 -7.24 -7.13 7.81
C GLY A 53 -7.51 -7.31 6.32
N LYS A 54 -8.36 -6.45 5.74
CA LYS A 54 -8.58 -6.42 4.30
C LYS A 54 -7.30 -5.92 3.59
N VAL A 55 -6.75 -6.76 2.73
CA VAL A 55 -5.64 -6.41 1.84
C VAL A 55 -6.19 -6.06 0.46
N LEU A 56 -5.75 -4.93 -0.11
CA LEU A 56 -6.02 -4.56 -1.48
C LEU A 56 -4.85 -4.98 -2.37
N VAL A 57 -5.12 -5.75 -3.41
CA VAL A 57 -4.15 -6.02 -4.48
C VAL A 57 -4.62 -5.31 -5.73
N VAL A 58 -3.83 -4.33 -6.20
CA VAL A 58 -4.10 -3.59 -7.43
C VAL A 58 -3.31 -4.22 -8.56
N VAL A 59 -4.03 -4.68 -9.60
CA VAL A 59 -3.45 -5.19 -10.84
C VAL A 59 -3.61 -4.12 -11.92
N GLN A 60 -2.52 -3.51 -12.34
CA GLN A 60 -2.51 -2.57 -13.46
C GLN A 60 -2.40 -3.32 -14.77
N LEU A 61 -3.34 -3.09 -15.70
CA LEU A 61 -3.23 -3.58 -17.07
C LEU A 61 -2.50 -2.53 -17.92
N SER A 62 -1.18 -2.65 -18.03
CA SER A 62 -0.32 -1.65 -18.66
C SER A 62 -0.27 -1.80 -20.17
N GLY A 63 -0.49 -0.69 -20.87
CA GLY A 63 -0.41 -0.61 -22.32
C GLY A 63 -1.74 -0.50 -23.06
N GLY A 64 -2.83 -0.24 -22.35
CA GLY A 64 -4.14 -0.04 -22.97
C GLY A 64 -4.85 -1.36 -23.30
N ASN A 65 -5.19 -2.13 -22.25
CA ASN A 65 -6.05 -3.29 -22.41
C ASN A 65 -7.32 -2.94 -23.18
N ASP A 66 -7.64 -3.75 -24.18
CA ASP A 66 -8.86 -3.63 -24.96
C ASP A 66 -10.07 -4.08 -24.13
N GLY A 67 -10.69 -3.11 -23.46
CA GLY A 67 -11.85 -3.34 -22.60
C GLY A 67 -13.03 -3.97 -23.36
N LEU A 68 -13.21 -3.64 -24.65
CA LEU A 68 -14.31 -4.16 -25.47
C LEU A 68 -14.10 -5.60 -25.95
N ASN A 69 -12.85 -6.09 -25.94
CA ASN A 69 -12.59 -7.52 -26.11
C ASN A 69 -12.33 -8.23 -24.77
N THR A 70 -12.36 -7.53 -23.64
CA THR A 70 -12.29 -8.13 -22.30
C THR A 70 -13.71 -8.39 -21.76
N VAL A 71 -14.54 -7.34 -21.78
CA VAL A 71 -15.98 -7.37 -21.51
C VAL A 71 -16.70 -7.02 -22.81
N VAL A 72 -17.13 -8.06 -23.51
CA VAL A 72 -17.59 -8.02 -24.89
C VAL A 72 -19.08 -7.67 -24.96
N PRO A 73 -19.49 -6.55 -25.59
CA PRO A 73 -20.88 -6.27 -25.92
C PRO A 73 -21.31 -7.09 -27.14
N TYR A 74 -21.37 -8.42 -26.97
CA TYR A 74 -21.50 -9.36 -28.08
C TYR A 74 -22.82 -9.28 -28.84
N ALA A 75 -23.86 -8.71 -28.22
CA ALA A 75 -25.16 -8.48 -28.86
C ALA A 75 -25.24 -7.13 -29.60
N ASP A 76 -24.19 -6.31 -29.56
CA ASP A 76 -24.13 -4.99 -30.17
C ASP A 76 -23.62 -5.08 -31.62
N ASP A 77 -24.48 -4.73 -32.58
CA ASP A 77 -24.14 -4.76 -34.00
C ASP A 77 -23.11 -3.67 -34.39
N VAL A 78 -23.07 -2.55 -33.66
CA VAL A 78 -22.07 -1.48 -33.84
C VAL A 78 -20.69 -2.00 -33.45
N TYR A 79 -20.57 -2.77 -32.36
CA TYR A 79 -19.30 -3.40 -31.97
C TYR A 79 -18.74 -4.27 -33.10
N HIS A 80 -19.58 -5.15 -33.67
CA HIS A 80 -19.15 -6.04 -34.76
C HIS A 80 -18.79 -5.29 -36.04
N ARG A 81 -19.59 -4.28 -36.43
CA ARG A 81 -19.29 -3.45 -37.62
C ARG A 81 -18.03 -2.62 -37.45
N ALA A 82 -17.86 -1.97 -36.29
CA ALA A 82 -16.74 -1.08 -36.03
C ALA A 82 -15.42 -1.85 -35.82
N ARG A 83 -15.49 -3.15 -35.52
CA ARG A 83 -14.33 -3.97 -35.15
C ARG A 83 -14.27 -5.27 -35.95
N SER A 84 -14.68 -5.25 -37.21
CA SER A 84 -14.84 -6.45 -38.06
C SER A 84 -13.66 -7.44 -38.04
N ASN A 85 -12.43 -6.94 -37.85
CA ASN A 85 -11.20 -7.76 -37.87
C ASN A 85 -10.85 -8.38 -36.51
N ILE A 86 -11.41 -7.86 -35.41
CA ILE A 86 -11.02 -8.22 -34.04
C ILE A 86 -12.23 -8.49 -33.13
N ALA A 87 -13.45 -8.36 -33.65
CA ALA A 87 -14.67 -8.64 -32.90
C ALA A 87 -14.70 -10.12 -32.50
N VAL A 88 -15.07 -10.38 -31.25
CA VAL A 88 -15.19 -11.73 -30.71
C VAL A 88 -16.49 -12.36 -31.20
N ASP A 89 -16.44 -13.60 -31.68
CA ASP A 89 -17.61 -14.35 -32.14
C ASP A 89 -18.66 -14.47 -31.00
N PRO A 90 -19.91 -13.99 -31.20
CA PRO A 90 -21.00 -14.11 -30.24
C PRO A 90 -21.26 -15.53 -29.70
N GLN A 91 -20.91 -16.57 -30.45
CA GLN A 91 -21.07 -17.96 -30.00
C GLN A 91 -19.95 -18.42 -29.07
N SER A 92 -18.79 -17.77 -29.12
CA SER A 92 -17.62 -18.10 -28.30
C SER A 92 -17.60 -17.39 -26.95
N VAL A 93 -18.33 -16.27 -26.81
CA VAL A 93 -18.30 -15.44 -25.60
C VAL A 93 -18.84 -16.17 -24.37
N LEU A 94 -18.22 -15.91 -23.23
CA LEU A 94 -18.67 -16.40 -21.94
C LEU A 94 -19.75 -15.46 -21.41
N LYS A 95 -21.01 -15.71 -21.78
CA LYS A 95 -22.16 -14.82 -21.49
C LYS A 95 -22.29 -14.47 -20.00
N VAL A 96 -22.33 -13.18 -19.70
CA VAL A 96 -22.63 -12.62 -18.37
C VAL A 96 -24.07 -12.11 -18.31
N SER A 97 -24.59 -11.63 -19.43
CA SER A 97 -25.99 -11.25 -19.63
C SER A 97 -26.42 -11.49 -21.08
N ASP A 98 -27.63 -11.08 -21.45
CA ASP A 98 -28.12 -11.10 -22.83
C ASP A 98 -27.38 -10.11 -23.76
N TYR A 99 -26.57 -9.21 -23.20
CA TYR A 99 -25.84 -8.19 -23.97
C TYR A 99 -24.32 -8.30 -23.82
N LEU A 100 -23.83 -8.72 -22.65
CA LEU A 100 -22.41 -8.71 -22.29
C LEU A 100 -21.88 -10.11 -22.04
N GLY A 101 -20.65 -10.36 -22.44
CA GLY A 101 -19.91 -11.59 -22.16
C GLY A 101 -18.46 -11.31 -21.84
N LEU A 102 -17.76 -12.28 -21.26
CA LEU A 102 -16.30 -12.24 -21.14
C LEU A 102 -15.66 -12.88 -22.37
N HIS A 103 -14.44 -12.46 -22.69
CA HIS A 103 -13.60 -13.12 -23.68
C HIS A 103 -13.47 -14.63 -23.39
N PRO A 104 -13.43 -15.52 -24.41
CA PRO A 104 -13.28 -16.98 -24.22
C PRO A 104 -12.12 -17.39 -23.30
N ASN A 105 -10.99 -16.68 -23.41
CA ASN A 105 -9.79 -16.93 -22.59
C ASN A 105 -9.95 -16.58 -21.10
N LEU A 106 -11.03 -15.91 -20.71
CA LEU A 106 -11.32 -15.52 -19.33
C LEU A 106 -12.20 -16.54 -18.61
N LYS A 107 -12.22 -17.80 -19.06
CA LYS A 107 -12.96 -18.89 -18.40
C LYS A 107 -12.70 -18.98 -16.88
N PRO A 108 -11.45 -18.89 -16.39
CA PRO A 108 -11.22 -18.90 -14.94
C PRO A 108 -11.87 -17.71 -14.20
N LEU A 109 -11.87 -16.51 -14.80
CA LEU A 109 -12.55 -15.35 -14.24
C LEU A 109 -14.07 -15.53 -14.25
N ARG A 110 -14.62 -16.15 -15.30
CA ARG A 110 -16.04 -16.48 -15.37
C ARG A 110 -16.45 -17.43 -14.25
N GLU A 111 -15.67 -18.47 -13.99
CA GLU A 111 -15.91 -19.41 -12.89
C GLU A 111 -15.86 -18.73 -11.52
N MET A 112 -15.02 -17.70 -11.35
CA MET A 112 -15.00 -16.88 -10.13
C MET A 112 -16.22 -15.95 -10.05
N MET A 113 -16.67 -15.40 -11.17
CA MET A 113 -17.89 -14.59 -11.25
C MET A 113 -19.13 -15.40 -10.88
N ASP A 114 -19.26 -16.64 -11.36
CA ASP A 114 -20.36 -17.53 -11.01
C ASP A 114 -20.42 -17.83 -9.50
N LYS A 115 -19.28 -17.71 -8.80
CA LYS A 115 -19.16 -17.83 -7.33
C LYS A 115 -19.37 -16.51 -6.58
N GLY A 116 -19.69 -15.41 -7.28
CA GLY A 116 -19.85 -14.08 -6.68
C GLY A 116 -18.55 -13.40 -6.25
N LEU A 117 -17.39 -13.86 -6.76
CA LEU A 117 -16.06 -13.32 -6.38
C LEU A 117 -15.54 -12.25 -7.35
N VAL A 118 -16.25 -12.00 -8.46
CA VAL A 118 -15.87 -11.01 -9.47
C VAL A 118 -17.07 -10.12 -9.75
N SER A 119 -16.82 -8.81 -9.82
CA SER A 119 -17.77 -7.81 -10.28
C SER A 119 -17.13 -6.97 -11.37
N ILE A 120 -17.92 -6.59 -12.38
CA ILE A 120 -17.49 -5.70 -13.45
C ILE A 120 -18.18 -4.35 -13.22
N ILE A 121 -17.40 -3.27 -13.24
CA ILE A 121 -17.91 -1.90 -13.18
C ILE A 121 -17.60 -1.26 -14.54
N GLN A 122 -18.65 -0.92 -15.28
CA GLN A 122 -18.54 -0.24 -16.57
C GLN A 122 -18.81 1.26 -16.44
N GLY A 123 -18.46 2.02 -17.49
CA GLY A 123 -18.65 3.47 -17.51
C GLY A 123 -17.68 4.22 -16.59
N VAL A 124 -16.56 3.59 -16.21
CA VAL A 124 -15.50 4.24 -15.43
C VAL A 124 -14.56 4.95 -16.40
N GLY A 125 -14.45 6.27 -16.26
CA GLY A 125 -13.62 7.10 -17.11
C GLY A 125 -13.59 8.53 -16.59
N TYR A 126 -13.05 9.44 -17.40
CA TYR A 126 -13.03 10.87 -17.10
C TYR A 126 -13.60 11.67 -18.28
N PRO A 127 -14.21 12.85 -18.04
CA PRO A 127 -14.72 13.71 -19.10
C PRO A 127 -13.61 14.12 -20.06
N ASN A 128 -13.94 14.31 -21.34
CA ASN A 128 -13.00 14.78 -22.38
C ASN A 128 -11.71 13.92 -22.46
N PRO A 129 -11.83 12.64 -22.88
CA PRO A 129 -10.71 11.70 -22.88
C PRO A 129 -9.50 12.23 -23.65
N ASN A 130 -8.33 12.09 -23.03
CA ASN A 130 -7.07 12.55 -23.59
C ASN A 130 -6.49 11.50 -24.55
N ARG A 131 -6.05 11.94 -25.74
CA ARG A 131 -5.45 11.05 -26.75
C ARG A 131 -3.98 10.68 -26.46
N SER A 132 -3.33 11.38 -25.52
CA SER A 132 -1.99 11.03 -25.05
C SER A 132 -2.07 9.89 -24.04
N HIS A 133 -1.38 8.79 -24.35
CA HIS A 133 -1.25 7.63 -23.46
C HIS A 133 -0.63 8.02 -22.12
N PHE A 134 0.46 8.80 -22.13
CA PHE A 134 1.14 9.27 -20.92
C PHE A 134 0.22 10.11 -20.04
N ARG A 135 -0.51 11.06 -20.65
CA ARG A 135 -1.41 11.93 -19.90
C ARG A 135 -2.61 11.16 -19.34
N SER A 136 -3.17 10.23 -20.12
CA SER A 136 -4.24 9.34 -19.65
C SER A 136 -3.80 8.51 -18.45
N MET A 137 -2.61 7.92 -18.51
CA MET A 137 -2.02 7.17 -17.40
C MET A 137 -1.86 8.03 -16.15
N ASP A 138 -1.35 9.24 -16.31
CA ASP A 138 -1.23 10.21 -15.22
C ASP A 138 -2.57 10.56 -14.59
N ILE A 139 -3.62 10.76 -15.39
CA ILE A 139 -4.97 11.02 -14.90
C ILE A 139 -5.50 9.82 -14.09
N TRP A 140 -5.37 8.59 -14.61
CA TRP A 140 -5.80 7.38 -13.91
C TRP A 140 -5.03 7.13 -12.61
N HIS A 141 -3.72 7.38 -12.61
CA HIS A 141 -2.86 7.20 -11.45
C HIS A 141 -3.06 8.30 -10.40
N SER A 142 -3.27 9.55 -10.83
CA SER A 142 -3.47 10.68 -9.92
C SER A 142 -4.92 10.83 -9.46
N GLY A 143 -5.90 10.39 -10.25
CA GLY A 143 -7.31 10.72 -10.07
C GLY A 143 -7.62 12.21 -10.26
N LYS A 144 -6.81 12.92 -11.06
CA LYS A 144 -6.92 14.37 -11.28
C LYS A 144 -7.07 14.69 -12.78
N PRO A 145 -8.28 14.59 -13.35
CA PRO A 145 -8.50 14.87 -14.77
C PRO A 145 -8.33 16.35 -15.14
N GLU A 146 -8.61 17.26 -14.21
CA GLU A 146 -8.69 18.70 -14.47
C GLU A 146 -7.35 19.45 -14.37
N THR A 147 -6.27 18.78 -13.99
CA THR A 147 -4.97 19.44 -13.76
C THR A 147 -3.80 18.58 -14.17
N ASP A 148 -2.78 19.23 -14.73
CA ASP A 148 -1.51 18.61 -15.09
C ASP A 148 -0.58 18.44 -13.88
N ASP A 149 -0.94 18.95 -12.70
CA ASP A 149 -0.21 18.69 -11.45
C ASP A 149 -0.50 17.29 -10.90
N THR A 150 0.30 16.33 -11.37
CA THR A 150 0.28 14.93 -10.97
C THR A 150 1.45 14.57 -10.04
N THR A 151 1.74 15.44 -9.08
CA THR A 151 2.79 15.19 -8.06
C THR A 151 2.51 14.00 -7.12
N SER A 152 1.26 13.55 -7.00
CA SER A 152 0.86 12.42 -6.14
C SER A 152 -0.26 11.58 -6.75
N GLY A 153 -0.20 10.27 -6.47
CA GLY A 153 -1.22 9.30 -6.83
C GLY A 153 -2.33 9.16 -5.78
N TRP A 154 -3.44 8.53 -6.16
CA TRP A 154 -4.56 8.34 -5.24
C TRP A 154 -4.24 7.36 -4.09
N LEU A 155 -3.46 6.30 -4.34
CA LEU A 155 -2.95 5.42 -3.26
C LEU A 155 -1.89 6.14 -2.43
N GLY A 156 -1.03 6.94 -3.06
CA GLY A 156 -0.08 7.80 -2.36
C GLY A 156 -0.74 8.71 -1.33
N ARG A 157 -1.82 9.39 -1.76
CA ARG A 157 -2.65 10.20 -0.85
C ARG A 157 -3.35 9.37 0.22
N TYR A 158 -3.79 8.14 -0.10
CA TYR A 158 -4.30 7.22 0.91
C TYR A 158 -3.25 6.93 1.99
N PHE A 159 -2.00 6.62 1.63
CA PHE A 159 -0.94 6.38 2.61
C PHE A 159 -0.63 7.62 3.44
N ASP A 160 -0.52 8.79 2.81
CA ASP A 160 -0.29 10.04 3.53
C ASP A 160 -1.36 10.30 4.61
N ASN A 161 -2.63 9.96 4.33
CA ASN A 161 -3.74 10.21 5.25
C ASN A 161 -3.99 9.09 6.27
N THR A 162 -3.62 7.85 5.98
CA THR A 162 -3.94 6.69 6.83
C THR A 162 -2.74 6.11 7.57
N CYS A 163 -1.53 6.60 7.28
CA CYS A 163 -0.30 6.10 7.86
C CYS A 163 0.63 7.19 8.46
N PRO A 164 0.16 8.11 9.34
CA PRO A 164 1.05 9.09 9.97
C PRO A 164 2.10 8.42 10.87
N GLY A 165 3.32 8.26 10.36
CA GLY A 165 4.43 7.63 11.08
C GLY A 165 4.38 6.10 11.13
N CYS A 166 3.65 5.45 10.22
CA CYS A 166 3.73 4.01 10.03
C CYS A 166 5.04 3.60 9.35
N ASP A 167 5.35 2.32 9.50
CA ASP A 167 6.40 1.62 8.77
C ASP A 167 6.18 1.76 7.24
N PRO A 168 7.26 1.96 6.43
CA PRO A 168 7.20 1.93 4.96
C PRO A 168 6.51 0.68 4.37
N HIS A 169 6.36 -0.40 5.15
CA HIS A 169 5.57 -1.59 4.80
C HIS A 169 4.10 -1.38 4.47
N SER A 170 3.56 -0.17 4.66
CA SER A 170 2.15 0.15 4.41
C SER A 170 1.69 -0.13 2.97
N GLY A 171 2.61 -0.05 1.99
CA GLY A 171 2.38 -0.43 0.60
C GLY A 171 3.61 -1.05 -0.06
N VAL A 172 3.39 -2.00 -0.96
CA VAL A 172 4.46 -2.67 -1.73
C VAL A 172 4.07 -2.74 -3.20
N ALA A 173 4.93 -2.22 -4.08
CA ALA A 173 4.83 -2.40 -5.53
C ALA A 173 5.82 -3.47 -6.00
N ILE A 174 5.36 -4.37 -6.86
CA ILE A 174 6.23 -5.28 -7.60
C ILE A 174 6.58 -4.64 -8.93
N GLY A 175 7.85 -4.26 -9.08
CA GLY A 175 8.39 -3.61 -10.27
C GLY A 175 9.62 -2.74 -9.96
N GLU A 176 10.37 -2.41 -11.01
CA GLU A 176 11.62 -1.62 -10.92
C GLU A 176 11.39 -0.18 -10.45
N SER A 177 10.20 0.39 -10.67
CA SER A 177 9.87 1.75 -10.28
C SER A 177 8.52 1.81 -9.57
N LEU A 178 8.42 2.75 -8.63
CA LEU A 178 7.20 2.99 -7.88
C LEU A 178 6.14 3.64 -8.82
N PRO A 179 4.97 3.01 -9.03
CA PRO A 179 3.93 3.59 -9.86
C PRO A 179 3.45 4.93 -9.31
N LEU A 180 3.14 5.88 -10.19
CA LEU A 180 2.62 7.19 -9.78
C LEU A 180 1.41 7.07 -8.85
N ALA A 181 0.53 6.09 -9.08
CA ALA A 181 -0.63 5.81 -8.24
C ALA A 181 -0.27 5.69 -6.75
N MET A 182 0.91 5.12 -6.43
CA MET A 182 1.40 4.90 -5.07
C MET A 182 2.26 6.02 -4.51
N LYS A 183 2.63 7.03 -5.31
CA LYS A 183 3.49 8.14 -4.88
C LYS A 183 2.73 9.12 -3.98
N GLY A 184 3.10 9.17 -2.71
CA GLY A 184 2.62 10.16 -1.73
C GLY A 184 3.58 11.35 -1.60
N GLN A 185 3.17 12.37 -0.84
CA GLN A 185 4.01 13.51 -0.46
C GLN A 185 4.81 13.27 0.82
N ARG A 186 4.31 12.39 1.71
CA ARG A 186 4.90 12.14 3.04
C ARG A 186 5.33 10.69 3.22
N VAL A 187 4.59 9.75 2.66
CA VAL A 187 4.88 8.32 2.75
C VAL A 187 5.34 7.81 1.39
N THR A 188 6.48 7.14 1.37
CA THR A 188 7.03 6.45 0.20
C THR A 188 6.92 4.94 0.41
N PRO A 189 5.99 4.25 -0.29
CA PRO A 189 5.90 2.80 -0.27
C PRO A 189 7.14 2.12 -0.83
N LEU A 190 7.27 0.82 -0.59
CA LEU A 190 8.35 0.01 -1.13
C LEU A 190 8.08 -0.36 -2.60
N SER A 191 9.13 -0.45 -3.40
CA SER A 191 9.09 -0.97 -4.77
C SER A 191 10.30 -1.85 -5.03
N PHE A 192 10.09 -3.03 -5.60
CA PHE A 192 11.15 -3.93 -6.05
C PHE A 192 10.60 -4.93 -7.07
N ASP A 193 11.43 -5.35 -8.02
CA ASP A 193 11.09 -6.39 -8.99
C ASP A 193 11.17 -7.79 -8.36
N ARG A 194 12.20 -8.02 -7.54
CA ARG A 194 12.44 -9.27 -6.83
C ARG A 194 12.83 -9.00 -5.37
N PRO A 195 12.34 -9.81 -4.42
CA PRO A 195 12.74 -9.73 -3.01
C PRO A 195 14.26 -9.76 -2.82
N GLU A 196 14.97 -10.55 -3.63
CA GLU A 196 16.43 -10.68 -3.55
C GLU A 196 17.17 -9.40 -3.93
N ASN A 197 16.58 -8.59 -4.81
CA ASN A 197 17.14 -7.32 -5.24
C ASN A 197 16.89 -6.22 -4.21
N TYR A 198 15.86 -6.38 -3.37
CA TYR A 198 15.58 -5.52 -2.21
C TYR A 198 16.36 -5.96 -0.97
N ALA A 199 17.63 -6.36 -1.13
CA ALA A 199 18.51 -6.71 -0.01
C ALA A 199 19.35 -5.51 0.42
N TYR A 200 19.31 -5.15 1.71
CA TYR A 200 20.26 -4.16 2.23
C TYR A 200 21.68 -4.73 2.21
N ASN A 201 22.57 -4.08 1.44
CA ASN A 201 23.97 -4.48 1.25
C ASN A 201 24.96 -3.36 1.63
N GLY A 202 24.55 -2.41 2.46
CA GLY A 202 25.43 -1.35 2.92
C GLY A 202 26.59 -1.86 3.80
N PRO A 203 27.69 -1.08 3.92
CA PRO A 203 28.86 -1.46 4.70
C PRO A 203 28.53 -1.74 6.18
N ASP A 204 27.49 -1.10 6.70
CA ASP A 204 27.00 -1.25 8.07
C ASP A 204 26.06 -2.45 8.28
N LYS A 205 25.82 -3.29 7.27
CA LYS A 205 24.86 -4.42 7.36
C LYS A 205 25.10 -5.28 8.59
N GLN A 206 26.34 -5.67 8.86
CA GLN A 206 26.67 -6.49 10.05
C GLN A 206 26.42 -5.74 11.36
N ARG A 207 26.65 -4.42 11.38
CA ARG A 207 26.42 -3.57 12.55
C ARG A 207 24.92 -3.47 12.85
N TYR A 208 24.11 -3.18 11.85
CA TYR A 208 22.66 -3.11 12.00
C TYR A 208 22.04 -4.48 12.27
N GLN A 209 22.56 -5.57 11.69
CA GLN A 209 22.11 -6.93 12.02
C GLN A 209 22.29 -7.22 13.52
N LYS A 210 23.46 -6.90 14.08
CA LYS A 210 23.73 -7.04 15.52
C LYS A 210 22.82 -6.17 16.38
N LEU A 211 22.54 -4.93 15.97
CA LEU A 211 21.65 -4.02 16.69
C LEU A 211 20.20 -4.54 16.70
N ASN A 212 19.74 -5.08 15.58
CA ASN A 212 18.40 -5.62 15.42
C ASN A 212 18.21 -6.94 16.18
N THR A 213 19.23 -7.79 16.27
CA THR A 213 19.16 -9.06 17.03
C THR A 213 19.43 -8.90 18.52
N ALA A 214 20.22 -7.90 18.93
CA ALA A 214 20.49 -7.64 20.35
C ALA A 214 19.25 -7.15 21.13
N GLY A 215 18.26 -6.55 20.46
CA GLY A 215 16.99 -6.17 21.07
C GLY A 215 16.04 -7.35 21.35
N ASP A 216 16.27 -8.50 20.72
CA ASP A 216 15.44 -9.72 20.86
C ASP A 216 16.01 -10.68 21.94
N ALA A 217 17.27 -10.50 22.32
CA ALA A 217 17.93 -11.25 23.38
C ALA A 217 17.82 -10.52 24.74
N GLY A 218 16.65 -10.60 25.37
CA GLY A 218 16.47 -10.55 26.83
C GLY A 218 17.24 -9.48 27.63
N SER A 219 17.43 -8.26 27.12
CA SER A 219 18.03 -7.18 27.91
C SER A 219 16.96 -6.36 28.61
N GLU A 220 17.02 -6.34 29.94
CA GLU A 220 16.20 -5.47 30.79
C GLU A 220 16.25 -4.01 30.30
N PRO A 221 15.14 -3.25 30.46
CA PRO A 221 15.11 -1.87 30.02
C PRO A 221 16.03 -1.01 30.89
N THR A 222 17.28 -0.78 30.45
CA THR A 222 18.17 0.19 31.08
C THR A 222 17.53 1.57 30.97
N THR A 223 17.06 2.09 32.09
CA THR A 223 16.61 3.48 32.25
C THR A 223 17.83 4.38 32.30
N GLN A 224 18.28 4.86 31.14
CA GLN A 224 19.05 6.10 31.06
C GLN A 224 18.23 7.11 30.25
N PRO A 225 17.83 8.24 30.85
CA PRO A 225 17.09 9.25 30.13
C PRO A 225 18.03 9.99 29.18
N LEU A 226 17.81 9.83 27.87
CA LEU A 226 18.23 10.84 26.89
C LEU A 226 17.41 12.08 27.20
N ALA A 227 18.05 13.06 27.84
CA ALA A 227 17.45 14.33 28.22
C ALA A 227 16.76 14.96 27.01
N SER A 228 15.45 15.20 27.17
CA SER A 228 14.67 15.99 26.25
C SER A 228 15.14 17.44 26.32
N GLU A 229 15.85 17.91 25.30
CA GLU A 229 15.90 19.35 25.01
C GLU A 229 14.55 19.76 24.39
N ARG A 230 13.53 19.81 25.24
CA ARG A 230 12.30 20.58 25.01
C ARG A 230 12.36 21.80 25.91
N SER A 231 13.02 22.85 25.43
CA SER A 231 13.02 24.16 26.07
C SER A 231 12.91 25.24 25.00
N ALA A 232 11.69 25.61 24.63
CA ALA A 232 11.42 26.93 24.08
C ALA A 232 9.97 27.33 24.38
N SER A 233 9.83 27.84 25.60
CA SER A 233 8.88 28.85 26.07
C SER A 233 7.96 29.46 25.00
N LEU A 234 6.66 29.23 25.18
CA LEU A 234 5.57 30.02 24.59
C LEU A 234 5.52 31.39 25.29
N THR A 235 6.30 32.35 24.80
CA THR A 235 6.02 33.77 25.04
C THR A 235 5.47 34.38 23.76
N ALA A 236 4.23 34.86 23.85
CA ALA A 236 3.53 35.56 22.79
C ALA A 236 4.34 36.76 22.28
N GLY A 237 4.65 36.77 20.98
CA GLY A 237 5.36 37.85 20.31
C GLY A 237 4.91 37.96 18.85
N ARG A 238 4.29 39.09 18.52
CA ARG A 238 3.74 39.50 17.22
C ARG A 238 4.80 39.42 16.10
N GLY A 239 4.42 38.84 14.96
CA GLY A 239 5.00 39.09 13.63
C GLY A 239 6.44 38.62 13.38
N ARG A 240 6.62 37.44 12.77
CA ARG A 240 7.81 37.14 11.95
C ARG A 240 7.56 35.96 11.00
N THR A 241 8.00 36.14 9.76
CA THR A 241 7.99 35.17 8.67
C THR A 241 8.66 33.83 9.06
N PRO A 242 8.22 32.67 8.53
CA PRO A 242 8.83 31.39 8.86
C PRO A 242 10.27 31.36 8.34
N LYS A 243 11.26 31.25 9.24
CA LYS A 243 12.65 31.01 8.85
C LYS A 243 12.81 29.55 8.38
N PRO A 244 13.65 29.28 7.36
CA PRO A 244 13.94 27.92 6.93
C PRO A 244 14.54 27.11 8.07
N ARG A 245 14.04 25.89 8.26
CA ARG A 245 14.45 24.95 9.30
C ARG A 245 15.90 24.52 9.04
N ILE A 246 16.84 24.94 9.90
CA ILE A 246 18.24 24.48 9.84
C ILE A 246 18.24 22.97 10.13
N VAL A 247 18.60 22.16 9.14
CA VAL A 247 18.83 20.72 9.32
C VAL A 247 20.28 20.57 9.79
N THR A 248 20.50 20.22 11.06
CA THR A 248 21.85 20.01 11.60
C THR A 248 22.49 18.74 10.99
N PRO A 249 23.83 18.67 10.88
CA PRO A 249 24.52 17.45 10.44
C PRO A 249 24.11 16.21 11.24
N ASP A 250 23.88 16.34 12.55
CA ASP A 250 23.39 15.25 13.40
C ASP A 250 21.97 14.80 13.03
N ALA A 251 21.10 15.72 12.63
CA ALA A 251 19.76 15.38 12.16
C ALA A 251 19.80 14.63 10.80
N GLN A 252 20.74 14.98 9.92
CA GLN A 252 20.95 14.26 8.66
C GLN A 252 21.51 12.86 8.91
N LEU A 253 22.52 12.73 9.78
CA LEU A 253 23.10 11.44 10.12
C LEU A 253 22.06 10.52 10.79
N ASN A 254 21.30 11.04 11.76
CA ASN A 254 20.23 10.30 12.41
C ASN A 254 19.14 9.85 11.41
N PHE A 255 18.81 10.71 10.44
CA PHE A 255 17.87 10.35 9.36
C PHE A 255 18.43 9.23 8.48
N LEU A 256 19.71 9.32 8.05
CA LEU A 256 20.36 8.30 7.23
C LEU A 256 20.49 6.96 7.97
N THR A 257 20.91 6.98 9.23
CA THR A 257 21.02 5.79 10.07
C THR A 257 19.65 5.12 10.28
N ARG A 258 18.61 5.91 10.57
CA ARG A 258 17.24 5.38 10.69
C ARG A 258 16.75 4.79 9.37
N THR A 259 16.94 5.49 8.26
CA THR A 259 16.55 5.01 6.93
C THR A 259 17.26 3.70 6.58
N ALA A 260 18.55 3.58 6.89
CA ALA A 260 19.31 2.37 6.65
C ALA A 260 18.85 1.19 7.53
N MET A 261 18.54 1.44 8.80
CA MET A 261 17.99 0.41 9.69
C MET A 261 16.59 -0.03 9.26
N ASP A 262 15.71 0.91 8.92
CA ASP A 262 14.36 0.63 8.41
C ASP A 262 14.44 -0.19 7.10
N ALA A 263 15.35 0.18 6.18
CA ALA A 263 15.59 -0.54 4.94
C ALA A 263 16.14 -1.98 5.15
N GLN A 264 16.92 -2.18 6.20
CA GLN A 264 17.43 -3.52 6.50
C GLN A 264 16.36 -4.41 7.14
N LEU A 265 15.62 -3.89 8.12
CA LEU A 265 14.51 -4.61 8.75
C LEU A 265 13.47 -5.00 7.70
N SER A 266 13.15 -4.08 6.78
CA SER A 266 12.20 -4.31 5.72
C SER A 266 12.66 -5.39 4.74
N SER A 267 13.93 -5.33 4.33
CA SER A 267 14.60 -6.35 3.50
C SER A 267 14.53 -7.73 4.13
N ASP A 268 14.95 -7.85 5.39
CA ASP A 268 15.02 -9.14 6.10
C ASP A 268 13.61 -9.72 6.30
N ALA A 269 12.62 -8.88 6.64
CA ALA A 269 11.23 -9.29 6.76
C ALA A 269 10.68 -9.83 5.43
N ILE A 270 10.85 -9.09 4.32
CA ILE A 270 10.38 -9.51 3.00
C ILE A 270 11.02 -10.83 2.59
N LEU A 271 12.35 -10.96 2.70
CA LEU A 271 13.08 -12.18 2.34
C LEU A 271 12.66 -13.39 3.20
N ARG A 272 12.46 -13.18 4.50
CA ARG A 272 11.99 -14.24 5.40
C ARG A 272 10.60 -14.71 5.00
N MET A 273 9.68 -13.79 4.68
CA MET A 273 8.31 -14.17 4.30
C MET A 273 8.29 -14.89 2.95
N THR A 274 9.03 -14.40 1.95
CA THR A 274 9.03 -14.98 0.60
C THR A 274 9.72 -16.33 0.52
N ARG A 275 10.73 -16.59 1.37
CA ARG A 275 11.39 -17.89 1.48
C ARG A 275 10.65 -18.87 2.38
N GLY A 276 10.07 -18.38 3.48
CA GLY A 276 9.42 -19.20 4.51
C GLY A 276 7.98 -19.59 4.20
N HIS A 277 7.29 -18.89 3.31
CA HIS A 277 5.87 -19.13 3.02
C HIS A 277 5.67 -19.45 1.54
N ALA A 278 5.64 -20.75 1.23
CA ALA A 278 5.29 -21.20 -0.11
C ALA A 278 3.83 -20.80 -0.46
N PRO A 279 3.56 -20.38 -1.69
CA PRO A 279 2.21 -20.08 -2.14
C PRO A 279 1.33 -21.34 -2.08
N ALA A 280 0.05 -21.17 -1.80
CA ALA A 280 -0.90 -22.29 -1.70
C ALA A 280 -1.23 -22.93 -3.06
N THR A 281 -0.86 -22.28 -4.16
CA THR A 281 -1.09 -22.74 -5.54
C THR A 281 0.15 -22.53 -6.39
N GLN A 282 0.22 -23.20 -7.54
CA GLN A 282 1.24 -22.94 -8.53
C GLN A 282 0.93 -21.65 -9.30
N TYR A 283 1.97 -20.86 -9.55
CA TYR A 283 1.90 -19.64 -10.35
C TYR A 283 2.66 -19.83 -11.66
N PRO A 284 2.17 -19.28 -12.79
CA PRO A 284 2.89 -19.34 -14.06
C PRO A 284 4.31 -18.75 -13.94
N PRO A 285 5.28 -19.23 -14.74
CA PRO A 285 6.65 -18.72 -14.75
C PRO A 285 6.80 -17.35 -15.45
N SER A 286 5.71 -16.60 -15.63
CA SER A 286 5.74 -15.22 -16.16
C SER A 286 6.10 -14.22 -15.06
N GLU A 287 6.58 -13.04 -15.44
CA GLU A 287 6.89 -11.95 -14.49
C GLU A 287 5.68 -11.60 -13.62
N PHE A 288 4.51 -11.43 -14.24
CA PHE A 288 3.26 -11.19 -13.53
C PHE A 288 2.91 -12.35 -12.56
N GLY A 289 3.07 -13.60 -13.01
CA GLY A 289 2.84 -14.78 -12.18
C GLY A 289 3.77 -14.83 -10.97
N GLN A 290 5.05 -14.52 -11.15
CA GLN A 290 6.02 -14.44 -10.06
C GLN A 290 5.77 -13.23 -9.14
N GLY A 291 5.28 -12.11 -9.66
CA GLY A 291 4.87 -10.97 -8.84
C GLY A 291 3.70 -11.31 -7.93
N LEU A 292 2.64 -11.94 -8.47
CA LEU A 292 1.52 -12.43 -7.66
C LEU A 292 1.96 -13.51 -6.65
N ARG A 293 2.89 -14.39 -7.04
CA ARG A 293 3.49 -15.38 -6.15
C ARG A 293 4.16 -14.72 -4.93
N THR A 294 4.91 -13.66 -5.19
CA THR A 294 5.63 -12.88 -4.17
C THR A 294 4.65 -12.17 -3.23
N ILE A 295 3.60 -11.55 -3.78
CA ILE A 295 2.52 -10.93 -3.01
C ILE A 295 1.81 -11.97 -2.13
N ALA A 296 1.46 -13.13 -2.67
CA ALA A 296 0.82 -14.20 -1.92
C ALA A 296 1.68 -14.70 -0.75
N ALA A 297 3.00 -14.81 -0.94
CA ALA A 297 3.92 -15.19 0.12
C ALA A 297 4.01 -14.13 1.23
N MET A 298 4.01 -12.83 0.87
CA MET A 298 4.01 -11.75 1.86
C MET A 298 2.69 -11.68 2.65
N ILE A 299 1.54 -11.84 1.99
CA ILE A 299 0.23 -11.91 2.63
C ILE A 299 0.17 -13.10 3.59
N ARG A 300 0.58 -14.29 3.12
CA ARG A 300 0.60 -15.52 3.94
C ARG A 300 1.58 -15.43 5.11
N GLY A 301 2.71 -14.74 4.91
CA GLY A 301 3.69 -14.48 5.96
C GLY A 301 3.21 -13.45 7.00
N GLY A 302 2.09 -12.77 6.78
CA GLY A 302 1.56 -11.78 7.71
C GLY A 302 2.34 -10.45 7.69
N LEU A 303 2.98 -10.11 6.57
CA LEU A 303 3.58 -8.79 6.40
C LEU A 303 2.46 -7.73 6.59
N PRO A 304 2.65 -6.69 7.42
CA PRO A 304 1.60 -5.72 7.75
C PRO A 304 1.37 -4.69 6.61
N THR A 305 1.27 -5.17 5.38
CA THR A 305 1.04 -4.37 4.17
C THR A 305 -0.43 -4.38 3.81
N ARG A 306 -0.97 -3.19 3.51
CA ARG A 306 -2.40 -3.03 3.15
C ARG A 306 -2.65 -3.06 1.67
N VAL A 307 -1.70 -2.55 0.90
CA VAL A 307 -1.84 -2.37 -0.53
C VAL A 307 -0.65 -2.99 -1.22
N TYR A 308 -0.92 -3.99 -2.06
CA TYR A 308 0.03 -4.49 -3.02
C TYR A 308 -0.31 -3.95 -4.40
N TYR A 309 0.71 -3.70 -5.20
CA TYR A 309 0.56 -3.26 -6.58
C TYR A 309 1.39 -4.14 -7.49
N VAL A 310 0.82 -4.58 -8.59
CA VAL A 310 1.53 -5.36 -9.60
C VAL A 310 1.02 -4.98 -10.98
N THR A 311 1.91 -5.03 -11.96
CA THR A 311 1.60 -4.69 -13.34
C THR A 311 1.54 -5.94 -14.20
N LEU A 312 0.47 -6.08 -14.99
CA LEU A 312 0.40 -6.97 -16.13
C LEU A 312 0.58 -6.12 -17.40
N GLY A 313 1.73 -6.26 -18.05
CA GLY A 313 2.04 -5.57 -19.30
C GLY A 313 1.66 -6.37 -20.54
N GLY A 314 2.09 -5.88 -21.70
CA GLY A 314 1.92 -6.56 -22.99
C GLY A 314 0.70 -6.11 -23.80
N PHE A 315 -0.03 -5.09 -23.33
CA PHE A 315 -1.14 -4.51 -24.10
C PHE A 315 -0.67 -3.39 -25.05
N ASP A 316 0.53 -2.85 -24.82
CA ASP A 316 1.08 -1.78 -25.64
C ASP A 316 1.76 -2.37 -26.88
N THR A 317 1.00 -2.52 -27.97
CA THR A 317 1.47 -3.25 -29.15
C THR A 317 2.10 -2.38 -30.24
N HIS A 318 2.36 -1.07 -30.00
CA HIS A 318 2.93 -0.08 -30.94
C HIS A 318 3.27 -0.69 -32.32
N ALA A 319 2.25 -0.80 -33.17
CA ALA A 319 2.36 -1.29 -34.54
C ALA A 319 2.33 -0.11 -35.51
#